data_AF-A0A937QHS3-F1
#
_entry.id   AF-A0A937QHS3-F1
#
_cell.length_a   1.000
_cell.length_b   1.000
_cell.length_c   1.000
_cell.angle_alpha   90.00
_cell.angle_beta   90.00
_cell.angle_gamma   90.00
#
_symmetry.space_group_name_H-M   'P 1'
#
loop_
_entity.id
_entity.type
_entity.pdbx_description
1 polymer ?
#
loop_
_entity_poly.entity_id
_entity_poly.type
_entity_poly.pdbx_seq_one_letter_code
_entity_poly.pdbx_strand_id
1 'polypeptide(L)'
;IGMTHEQIEKLFQSFSQADISTTRKYGGTGLGLAISKRLTEMMGGKIWAESEIGKGSTFYFTAKFGVQAEVEEKQYIVPDRMSGLRVLIVDDNPTARQILNDICSSFSFETTEVASGQEALSELEKAESNGGYDLVLMDWRMPGMDGIETTRRIKENPELSRIPGVLMVTAYGRQEIKLQAENAGIEGFLVKPVSPSLLYDMIMDIFEREVGKEISVTARAPEQISDKPKALDFIKGARILLVEDNAINQQVATELLEQGGFVVTVASNGREGVQAVGTSEFDLVLMDIQMPEMDGHEATRIIRKEHSSDSLPIIALTAHAMAGEREKCLNAGMNDYLSKPIDTEDLFAVLTKWIKPGDRSIPVSKEPPPSEEDGDELPMELPGINVSEGLKNVGSKKGFFKKLLFEFYKDYQTAAEEIREALSNGQTEYVQRRAHTIKGVAATIGAGHLKKNASDLEEAIIYDTKGDKQALLAGLTGSLDEVLESIGTMLKPACESHLEETEGEDVRHIDLEKVGHLMTELMGLLQEGDASAEDCLEALHASIIGPRFRESVDKLQEQIGSYDFKDAQNTLMLLAKSLDIPLEDAHAGKG
;
A
#
# COMPACT_ATOMS: atom_id res chain seq x y z
N ILE A 1 29.82 21.36 -16.28
CA ILE A 1 29.04 20.66 -17.33
C ILE A 1 29.87 20.66 -18.60
N GLY A 2 29.98 19.50 -19.27
CA GLY A 2 30.92 19.28 -20.38
C GLY A 2 32.31 18.76 -19.96
N MET A 3 33.04 18.11 -20.89
CA MET A 3 34.31 17.40 -20.69
C MET A 3 35.39 17.82 -21.68
N THR A 4 36.67 17.68 -21.30
CA THR A 4 37.83 17.84 -22.18
C THR A 4 37.98 16.63 -23.13
N HIS A 5 38.75 16.78 -24.20
CA HIS A 5 39.05 15.67 -25.11
C HIS A 5 39.75 14.49 -24.38
N GLU A 6 40.71 14.80 -23.50
CA GLU A 6 41.40 13.79 -22.68
C GLU A 6 40.47 13.05 -21.72
N GLN A 7 39.44 13.73 -21.19
CA GLN A 7 38.42 13.11 -20.35
C GLN A 7 37.53 12.16 -21.18
N ILE A 8 37.16 12.55 -22.42
CA ILE A 8 36.37 11.70 -23.33
C ILE A 8 37.10 10.41 -23.67
N GLU A 9 38.42 10.47 -23.96
CA GLU A 9 39.21 9.27 -24.31
C GLU A 9 39.27 8.24 -23.17
N LYS A 10 39.27 8.70 -21.92
CA LYS A 10 39.36 7.84 -20.75
C LYS A 10 37.99 7.47 -20.18
N LEU A 11 36.91 8.03 -20.71
CA LEU A 11 35.56 7.97 -20.15
C LEU A 11 34.97 6.55 -20.07
N PHE A 12 35.29 5.72 -21.05
CA PHE A 12 34.78 4.34 -21.15
C PHE A 12 35.76 3.29 -20.61
N GLN A 13 36.82 3.70 -19.94
CA GLN A 13 37.75 2.80 -19.26
C GLN A 13 37.26 2.51 -17.85
N SER A 14 37.37 1.26 -17.41
CA SER A 14 37.00 0.86 -16.05
C SER A 14 37.80 1.66 -15.03
N PHE A 15 37.13 2.12 -13.97
CA PHE A 15 37.72 2.89 -12.86
C PHE A 15 38.30 4.25 -13.25
N SER A 16 37.95 4.75 -14.44
CA SER A 16 38.34 6.09 -14.87
C SER A 16 37.34 7.13 -14.37
N GLN A 17 37.85 8.21 -13.79
CA GLN A 17 37.05 9.34 -13.33
C GLN A 17 37.56 10.61 -14.00
N ALA A 18 36.65 11.47 -14.43
CA ALA A 18 36.99 12.76 -15.05
C ALA A 18 37.58 13.76 -14.04
N ASP A 19 37.37 13.54 -12.73
CA ASP A 19 37.88 14.37 -11.64
C ASP A 19 38.72 13.49 -10.69
N ILE A 20 40.01 13.83 -10.51
CA ILE A 20 40.96 13.12 -9.62
C ILE A 20 40.98 13.81 -8.24
N SER A 21 40.23 14.90 -8.06
CA SER A 21 40.16 15.63 -6.81
C SER A 21 39.51 14.79 -5.70
N THR A 22 40.23 14.56 -4.61
CA THR A 22 39.73 13.98 -3.36
C THR A 22 38.74 14.90 -2.62
N THR A 23 38.37 16.05 -3.21
CA THR A 23 37.56 17.10 -2.57
C THR A 23 36.35 17.53 -3.40
N ARG A 24 35.44 16.61 -3.82
CA ARG A 24 34.03 16.97 -4.15
C ARG A 24 33.01 15.84 -4.35
N LYS A 25 31.89 15.98 -3.62
CA LYS A 25 30.43 15.96 -3.95
C LYS A 25 29.78 14.98 -4.96
N TYR A 26 30.46 14.38 -5.93
CA TYR A 26 29.84 13.47 -6.93
C TYR A 26 30.74 12.26 -7.21
N GLY A 27 30.80 11.30 -6.28
CA GLY A 27 31.66 10.11 -6.39
C GLY A 27 30.90 8.85 -6.78
N GLY A 28 31.23 8.25 -7.92
CA GLY A 28 30.78 6.91 -8.36
C GLY A 28 31.97 6.00 -8.72
N THR A 29 31.76 4.70 -8.84
CA THR A 29 32.83 3.69 -9.06
C THR A 29 33.60 3.82 -10.39
N GLY A 30 33.16 4.70 -11.31
CA GLY A 30 33.73 4.81 -12.66
C GLY A 30 33.46 3.56 -13.52
N LEU A 31 32.51 2.71 -13.13
CA LEU A 31 32.20 1.46 -13.83
C LEU A 31 31.01 1.57 -14.79
N GLY A 32 30.08 2.51 -14.58
CA GLY A 32 28.84 2.58 -15.34
C GLY A 32 29.05 2.63 -16.85
N LEU A 33 29.90 3.53 -17.34
CA LEU A 33 30.17 3.68 -18.77
C LEU A 33 30.99 2.52 -19.36
N ALA A 34 31.84 1.88 -18.55
CA ALA A 34 32.53 0.65 -18.95
C ALA A 34 31.55 -0.53 -19.11
N ILE A 35 30.54 -0.62 -18.23
CA ILE A 35 29.46 -1.61 -18.33
C ILE A 35 28.60 -1.32 -19.56
N SER A 36 28.17 -0.07 -19.76
CA SER A 36 27.37 0.33 -20.94
C SER A 36 28.10 0.01 -22.24
N LYS A 37 29.42 0.24 -22.31
CA LYS A 37 30.25 -0.16 -23.44
C LYS A 37 30.20 -1.66 -23.69
N ARG A 38 30.41 -2.48 -22.66
CA ARG A 38 30.38 -3.94 -22.77
C ARG A 38 29.01 -4.45 -23.23
N LEU A 39 27.91 -3.92 -22.69
CA LEU A 39 26.55 -4.28 -23.10
C LEU A 39 26.29 -3.92 -24.57
N THR A 40 26.66 -2.70 -24.97
CA THR A 40 26.50 -2.22 -26.35
C THR A 40 27.29 -3.08 -27.34
N GLU A 41 28.53 -3.47 -26.98
CA GLU A 41 29.36 -4.37 -27.79
C GLU A 41 28.77 -5.80 -27.86
N MET A 42 28.20 -6.30 -26.76
CA MET A 42 27.48 -7.59 -26.74
C MET A 42 26.24 -7.57 -27.64
N MET A 43 25.60 -6.41 -27.78
CA MET A 43 24.47 -6.17 -28.70
C MET A 43 24.93 -5.84 -30.14
N GLY A 44 26.22 -6.04 -30.46
CA GLY A 44 26.76 -5.88 -31.80
C GLY A 44 26.84 -4.44 -32.31
N GLY A 45 26.89 -3.45 -31.40
CA GLY A 45 27.05 -2.04 -31.73
C GLY A 45 28.23 -1.36 -31.05
N LYS A 46 28.21 -0.02 -30.95
CA LYS A 46 29.30 0.82 -30.42
C LYS A 46 28.75 1.96 -29.56
N ILE A 47 29.53 2.46 -28.60
CA ILE A 47 29.19 3.63 -27.76
C ILE A 47 30.27 4.72 -27.87
N TRP A 48 29.89 6.00 -27.86
CA TRP A 48 30.80 7.16 -27.86
C TRP A 48 30.14 8.39 -27.23
N ALA A 49 30.90 9.47 -27.03
CA ALA A 49 30.39 10.73 -26.50
C ALA A 49 31.01 11.93 -27.24
N GLU A 50 30.23 12.99 -27.39
CA GLU A 50 30.65 14.30 -27.84
C GLU A 50 30.41 15.30 -26.72
N SER A 51 31.38 16.16 -26.42
CA SER A 51 31.23 17.10 -25.32
C SER A 51 32.05 18.37 -25.53
N GLU A 52 31.48 19.48 -25.06
CA GLU A 52 32.14 20.79 -25.03
C GLU A 52 32.03 21.36 -23.62
N ILE A 53 33.17 21.80 -23.07
CA ILE A 53 33.26 22.38 -21.72
C ILE A 53 32.36 23.61 -21.63
N GLY A 54 31.54 23.66 -20.58
CA GLY A 54 30.60 24.74 -20.31
C GLY A 54 29.27 24.62 -21.06
N LYS A 55 29.13 23.74 -22.05
CA LYS A 55 27.89 23.55 -22.82
C LYS A 55 27.17 22.25 -22.50
N GLY A 56 27.87 21.12 -22.41
CA GLY A 56 27.21 19.83 -22.22
C GLY A 56 27.93 18.64 -22.81
N SER A 57 27.28 17.48 -22.74
CA SER A 57 27.76 16.22 -23.27
C SER A 57 26.59 15.45 -23.87
N THR A 58 26.77 14.93 -25.09
CA THR A 58 25.83 14.02 -25.76
C THR A 58 26.46 12.66 -25.88
N PHE A 59 25.75 11.62 -25.45
CA PHE A 59 26.20 10.23 -25.52
C PHE A 59 25.42 9.51 -26.60
N TYR A 60 26.12 8.67 -27.36
CA TYR A 60 25.55 7.94 -28.48
C TYR A 60 25.88 6.47 -28.35
N PHE A 61 24.95 5.61 -28.73
CA PHE A 61 25.23 4.19 -28.90
C PHE A 61 24.47 3.61 -30.10
N THR A 62 24.94 2.47 -30.61
CA THR A 62 24.21 1.65 -31.57
C THR A 62 24.00 0.26 -31.00
N ALA A 63 22.94 -0.43 -31.41
CA ALA A 63 22.69 -1.82 -31.05
C ALA A 63 21.98 -2.53 -32.21
N LYS A 64 22.19 -3.84 -32.35
CA LYS A 64 21.53 -4.67 -33.36
C LYS A 64 20.41 -5.47 -32.71
N PHE A 65 19.22 -5.38 -33.28
CA PHE A 65 18.04 -6.12 -32.84
C PHE A 65 17.44 -6.91 -34.00
N GLY A 66 16.75 -8.00 -33.68
CA GLY A 66 15.82 -8.61 -34.63
C GLY A 66 14.61 -7.70 -34.82
N VAL A 67 14.16 -7.53 -36.06
CA VAL A 67 12.94 -6.79 -36.36
C VAL A 67 11.78 -7.78 -36.38
N GLN A 68 10.72 -7.49 -35.63
CA GLN A 68 9.49 -8.28 -35.71
C GLN A 68 8.87 -8.10 -37.09
N ALA A 69 8.60 -9.20 -37.80
CA ALA A 69 8.13 -9.18 -39.19
C ALA A 69 6.72 -8.61 -39.34
N GLU A 70 5.90 -8.75 -38.30
CA GLU A 70 4.60 -8.10 -38.17
C GLU A 70 4.74 -7.02 -37.10
N VAL A 71 5.02 -5.80 -37.55
CA VAL A 71 4.68 -4.63 -36.77
C VAL A 71 3.16 -4.55 -36.88
N GLU A 72 2.44 -5.18 -35.94
CA GLU A 72 1.24 -4.51 -35.48
C GLU A 72 1.78 -3.19 -34.94
N GLU A 73 1.79 -2.16 -35.79
CA GLU A 73 1.86 -0.81 -35.28
C GLU A 73 0.68 -0.80 -34.33
N LYS A 74 0.95 -0.76 -33.02
CA LYS A 74 0.04 -0.12 -32.11
C LYS A 74 0.02 1.33 -32.56
N GLN A 75 -0.61 1.59 -33.70
CA GLN A 75 -1.37 2.79 -33.89
C GLN A 75 -2.26 2.76 -32.67
N TYR A 76 -1.95 3.59 -31.69
CA TYR A 76 -2.96 3.99 -30.75
C TYR A 76 -4.05 4.52 -31.67
N ILE A 77 -5.07 3.70 -31.94
CA ILE A 77 -6.22 4.09 -32.73
C ILE A 77 -6.91 5.09 -31.82
N VAL A 78 -6.43 6.33 -31.89
CA VAL A 78 -7.11 7.49 -31.36
C VAL A 78 -8.47 7.43 -32.05
N PRO A 79 -9.58 7.26 -31.31
CA PRO A 79 -10.90 7.28 -31.94
C PRO A 79 -10.98 8.53 -32.84
N ASP A 80 -11.58 8.44 -34.04
CA ASP A 80 -11.63 9.56 -35.02
C ASP A 80 -12.07 10.91 -34.41
N ARG A 81 -12.75 10.87 -33.25
CA ARG A 81 -13.20 12.01 -32.45
C ARG A 81 -12.11 12.76 -31.67
N MET A 82 -10.90 12.23 -31.57
CA MET A 82 -9.79 12.81 -30.80
C MET A 82 -8.61 13.25 -31.68
N SER A 83 -8.69 13.02 -33.00
CA SER A 83 -7.77 13.63 -33.94
C SER A 83 -7.94 15.15 -33.92
N GLY A 84 -6.88 15.90 -33.62
CA GLY A 84 -6.90 17.36 -33.58
C GLY A 84 -7.26 18.01 -32.24
N LEU A 85 -7.19 17.26 -31.11
CA LEU A 85 -7.27 17.87 -29.78
C LEU A 85 -6.19 18.94 -29.62
N ARG A 86 -6.58 20.12 -29.13
CA ARG A 86 -5.66 21.23 -28.89
C ARG A 86 -5.15 21.20 -27.46
N VAL A 87 -3.85 20.98 -27.30
CA VAL A 87 -3.18 20.78 -26.01
C VAL A 87 -2.19 21.90 -25.73
N LEU A 88 -2.35 22.58 -24.60
CA LEU A 88 -1.39 23.57 -24.10
C LEU A 88 -0.40 22.92 -23.13
N ILE A 89 0.89 22.97 -23.42
CA ILE A 89 1.96 22.40 -22.59
C ILE A 89 2.65 23.54 -21.84
N VAL A 90 2.62 23.48 -20.51
CA VAL A 90 3.16 24.50 -19.61
C VAL A 90 4.20 23.87 -18.71
N ASP A 91 5.47 24.19 -18.91
CA ASP A 91 6.58 23.69 -18.06
C ASP A 91 7.74 24.68 -18.16
N ASP A 92 8.44 24.98 -17.07
CA ASP A 92 9.57 25.91 -17.09
C ASP A 92 10.81 25.28 -17.78
N ASN A 93 10.89 23.95 -17.79
CA ASN A 93 11.98 23.19 -18.38
C ASN A 93 11.75 22.94 -19.89
N PRO A 94 12.62 23.49 -20.78
CA PRO A 94 12.47 23.33 -22.22
C PRO A 94 12.59 21.88 -22.70
N THR A 95 13.34 21.03 -21.99
CA THR A 95 13.49 19.62 -22.34
C THR A 95 12.20 18.85 -22.05
N ALA A 96 11.55 19.16 -20.91
CA ALA A 96 10.29 18.53 -20.53
C ALA A 96 9.16 18.91 -21.49
N ARG A 97 9.09 20.20 -21.89
CA ARG A 97 8.13 20.66 -22.92
C ARG A 97 8.31 19.91 -24.24
N GLN A 98 9.54 19.80 -24.73
CA GLN A 98 9.82 19.08 -25.98
C GLN A 98 9.42 17.60 -25.89
N ILE A 99 9.71 16.91 -24.78
CA ILE A 99 9.32 15.50 -24.59
C ILE A 99 7.79 15.37 -24.62
N LEU A 100 7.07 16.21 -23.87
CA LEU A 100 5.60 16.17 -23.85
C LEU A 100 5.02 16.49 -25.22
N ASN A 101 5.62 17.44 -25.94
CA ASN A 101 5.25 17.80 -27.30
C ASN A 101 5.43 16.61 -28.26
N ASP A 102 6.56 15.91 -28.20
CA ASP A 102 6.84 14.75 -29.05
C ASP A 102 5.85 13.61 -28.78
N ILE A 103 5.52 13.37 -27.51
CA ILE A 103 4.52 12.37 -27.11
C ILE A 103 3.14 12.76 -27.64
N CYS A 104 2.68 13.98 -27.40
CA CYS A 104 1.36 14.44 -27.86
C CYS A 104 1.26 14.45 -29.41
N SER A 105 2.34 14.84 -30.09
CA SER A 105 2.42 14.81 -31.55
C SER A 105 2.31 13.39 -32.10
N SER A 106 2.83 12.38 -31.38
CA SER A 106 2.66 10.97 -31.76
C SER A 106 1.20 10.49 -31.74
N PHE A 107 0.34 11.18 -30.99
CA PHE A 107 -1.12 10.96 -30.95
C PHE A 107 -1.90 11.87 -31.90
N SER A 108 -1.22 12.63 -32.79
CA SER A 108 -1.84 13.60 -33.70
C SER A 108 -2.62 14.73 -33.00
N PHE A 109 -2.19 15.13 -31.80
CA PHE A 109 -2.69 16.31 -31.10
C PHE A 109 -2.01 17.58 -31.60
N GLU A 110 -2.73 18.69 -31.58
CA GLU A 110 -2.20 20.02 -31.88
C GLU A 110 -1.68 20.66 -30.59
N THR A 111 -0.37 20.81 -30.48
CA THR A 111 0.27 21.29 -29.25
C THR A 111 0.73 22.74 -29.36
N THR A 112 0.74 23.45 -28.23
CA THR A 112 1.39 24.75 -28.09
C THR A 112 2.17 24.77 -26.77
N GLU A 113 3.40 25.26 -26.79
CA GLU A 113 4.33 25.23 -25.66
C GLU A 113 4.51 26.63 -25.05
N VAL A 114 4.40 26.75 -23.73
CA VAL A 114 4.64 27.98 -22.97
C VAL A 114 5.49 27.69 -21.72
N ALA A 115 6.25 28.68 -21.25
CA ALA A 115 7.27 28.47 -20.23
C ALA A 115 6.83 28.82 -18.79
N SER A 116 5.62 29.38 -18.62
CA SER A 116 5.14 29.80 -17.31
C SER A 116 3.61 29.87 -17.23
N GLY A 117 3.08 29.85 -16.00
CA GLY A 117 1.64 30.01 -15.77
C GLY A 117 1.05 31.34 -16.28
N GLN A 118 1.84 32.42 -16.26
CA GLN A 118 1.39 33.72 -16.78
C GLN A 118 1.26 33.72 -18.32
N GLU A 119 2.20 33.06 -19.01
CA GLU A 119 2.13 32.85 -20.45
C GLU A 119 0.95 31.94 -20.79
N ALA A 120 0.69 30.90 -19.99
CA ALA A 120 -0.45 30.00 -20.18
C ALA A 120 -1.79 30.75 -20.13
N LEU A 121 -2.01 31.60 -19.13
CA LEU A 121 -3.23 32.41 -19.03
C LEU A 121 -3.39 33.34 -20.24
N SER A 122 -2.31 34.02 -20.63
CA SER A 122 -2.34 34.94 -21.78
C SER A 122 -2.60 34.22 -23.10
N GLU A 123 -2.15 32.96 -23.23
CA GLU A 123 -2.33 32.15 -24.42
C GLU A 123 -3.76 31.57 -24.50
N LEU A 124 -4.32 31.16 -23.36
CA LEU A 124 -5.72 30.74 -23.28
C LEU A 124 -6.68 31.85 -23.71
N GLU A 125 -6.47 33.08 -23.21
CA GLU A 125 -7.26 34.27 -23.58
C GLU A 125 -7.18 34.57 -25.09
N LYS A 126 -5.99 34.45 -25.70
CA LYS A 126 -5.82 34.66 -27.15
C LYS A 126 -6.49 33.57 -27.98
N ALA A 127 -6.36 32.31 -27.55
CA ALA A 127 -6.86 31.16 -28.29
C ALA A 127 -8.39 31.01 -28.25
N GLU A 128 -9.06 31.71 -27.34
CA GLU A 128 -10.50 31.75 -27.19
C GLU A 128 -11.23 32.07 -28.51
N SER A 129 -10.70 33.02 -29.27
CA SER A 129 -11.25 33.43 -30.58
C SER A 129 -11.14 32.35 -31.67
N ASN A 130 -10.28 31.35 -31.44
CA ASN A 130 -9.90 30.31 -32.40
C ASN A 130 -10.27 28.89 -31.90
N GLY A 131 -11.28 28.77 -31.03
CA GLY A 131 -11.80 27.49 -30.55
C GLY A 131 -11.18 26.99 -29.24
N GLY A 132 -10.32 27.77 -28.60
CA GLY A 132 -9.74 27.45 -27.29
C GLY A 132 -8.79 26.25 -27.28
N TYR A 133 -8.45 25.78 -26.09
CA TYR A 133 -7.73 24.54 -25.86
C TYR A 133 -8.66 23.52 -25.20
N ASP A 134 -8.46 22.24 -25.49
CA ASP A 134 -9.22 21.14 -24.87
C ASP A 134 -8.55 20.66 -23.58
N LEU A 135 -7.22 20.68 -23.55
CA LEU A 135 -6.40 20.14 -22.47
C LEU A 135 -5.20 21.04 -22.17
N VAL A 136 -4.83 21.14 -20.90
CA VAL A 136 -3.59 21.77 -20.43
C VAL A 136 -2.75 20.72 -19.69
N LEU A 137 -1.53 20.49 -20.14
CA LEU A 137 -0.51 19.74 -19.40
C LEU A 137 0.33 20.75 -18.61
N MET A 138 0.17 20.76 -17.29
CA MET A 138 0.69 21.81 -16.41
C MET A 138 1.78 21.27 -15.49
N ASP A 139 3.01 21.78 -15.56
CA ASP A 139 4.00 21.49 -14.53
C ASP A 139 3.60 22.13 -13.20
N TRP A 140 3.76 21.38 -12.11
CA TRP A 140 3.45 21.92 -10.80
C TRP A 140 4.48 22.97 -10.35
N ARG A 141 5.77 22.70 -10.55
CA ARG A 141 6.88 23.42 -9.89
C ARG A 141 7.52 24.43 -10.83
N MET A 142 6.76 25.47 -11.16
CA MET A 142 7.26 26.59 -11.95
C MET A 142 7.68 27.80 -11.09
N PRO A 143 8.71 28.57 -11.49
CA PRO A 143 9.08 29.81 -10.84
C PRO A 143 7.97 30.87 -10.93
N GLY A 144 7.71 31.57 -9.82
CA GLY A 144 6.70 32.62 -9.76
C GLY A 144 5.31 32.05 -9.49
N MET A 145 4.54 31.80 -10.54
CA MET A 145 3.20 31.21 -10.44
C MET A 145 3.30 29.70 -10.61
N ASP A 146 2.98 28.94 -9.57
CA ASP A 146 3.00 27.48 -9.61
C ASP A 146 1.79 26.92 -10.38
N GLY A 147 1.82 25.62 -10.70
CA GLY A 147 0.78 24.99 -11.50
C GLY A 147 -0.60 24.98 -10.82
N ILE A 148 -0.67 24.90 -9.48
CA ILE A 148 -1.95 24.87 -8.75
C ILE A 148 -2.62 26.24 -8.81
N GLU A 149 -1.88 27.31 -8.48
CA GLU A 149 -2.37 28.68 -8.56
C GLU A 149 -2.73 29.06 -10.01
N THR A 150 -1.94 28.59 -10.99
CA THR A 150 -2.27 28.77 -12.41
C THR A 150 -3.59 28.10 -12.75
N THR A 151 -3.79 26.85 -12.32
CA THR A 151 -5.03 26.10 -12.58
C THR A 151 -6.24 26.79 -11.98
N ARG A 152 -6.14 27.23 -10.72
CA ARG A 152 -7.21 27.97 -10.05
C ARG A 152 -7.63 29.21 -10.85
N ARG A 153 -6.66 29.97 -11.36
CA ARG A 153 -6.93 31.14 -12.21
C ARG A 153 -7.54 30.77 -13.56
N ILE A 154 -7.16 29.65 -14.17
CA ILE A 154 -7.79 29.16 -15.40
C ILE A 154 -9.27 28.84 -15.15
N LYS A 155 -9.57 28.11 -14.07
CA LYS A 155 -10.94 27.69 -13.73
C LYS A 155 -11.84 28.87 -13.32
N GLU A 156 -11.26 29.91 -12.70
CA GLU A 156 -11.98 31.11 -12.27
C GLU A 156 -12.03 32.22 -13.34
N ASN A 157 -11.41 32.03 -14.52
CA ASN A 157 -11.33 33.09 -15.54
C ASN A 157 -12.68 33.28 -16.25
N PRO A 158 -13.34 34.45 -16.11
CA PRO A 158 -14.63 34.70 -16.76
C PRO A 158 -14.51 34.96 -18.27
N GLU A 159 -13.31 35.16 -18.80
CA GLU A 159 -13.07 35.43 -20.23
C GLU A 159 -13.00 34.16 -21.08
N LEU A 160 -12.91 32.97 -20.46
CA LEU A 160 -12.89 31.68 -21.16
C LEU A 160 -14.31 31.12 -21.29
N SER A 161 -14.82 30.93 -22.52
CA SER A 161 -16.13 30.31 -22.73
C SER A 161 -16.08 28.79 -22.57
N ARG A 162 -14.91 28.18 -22.80
CA ARG A 162 -14.64 26.77 -22.57
C ARG A 162 -13.41 26.62 -21.68
N ILE A 163 -13.64 26.03 -20.50
CA ILE A 163 -12.58 25.75 -19.55
C ILE A 163 -11.91 24.42 -19.96
N PRO A 164 -10.60 24.39 -20.25
CA PRO A 164 -9.91 23.15 -20.60
C PRO A 164 -9.79 22.21 -19.39
N GLY A 165 -9.67 20.91 -19.68
CA GLY A 165 -9.18 19.95 -18.69
C GLY A 165 -7.71 20.23 -18.37
N VAL A 166 -7.29 20.05 -17.11
CA VAL A 166 -5.93 20.29 -16.63
C VAL A 166 -5.36 19.01 -16.03
N LEU A 167 -4.32 18.50 -16.67
CA LEU A 167 -3.49 17.41 -16.13
C LEU A 167 -2.22 18.00 -15.53
N MET A 168 -2.03 17.78 -14.24
CA MET A 168 -0.85 18.23 -13.53
C MET A 168 0.31 17.25 -13.70
N VAL A 169 1.46 17.73 -14.14
CA VAL A 169 2.70 16.98 -14.28
C VAL A 169 3.63 17.31 -13.11
N THR A 170 4.06 16.31 -12.35
CA THR A 170 4.83 16.50 -11.11
C THR A 170 5.96 15.49 -10.97
N ALA A 171 7.04 15.88 -10.27
CA ALA A 171 8.12 14.98 -9.87
C ALA A 171 7.89 14.29 -8.51
N TYR A 172 6.84 14.65 -7.76
CA TYR A 172 6.55 14.14 -6.42
C TYR A 172 5.25 13.31 -6.38
N GLY A 173 5.22 12.32 -5.48
CA GLY A 173 4.14 11.34 -5.36
C GLY A 173 2.77 11.92 -4.98
N ARG A 174 1.71 11.20 -5.36
CA ARG A 174 0.28 11.58 -5.29
C ARG A 174 -0.25 12.03 -3.92
N GLN A 175 0.36 11.61 -2.81
CA GLN A 175 -0.31 11.65 -1.48
C GLN A 175 -0.41 13.04 -0.84
N GLU A 176 0.58 13.93 -1.01
CA GLU A 176 0.58 15.24 -0.33
C GLU A 176 -0.28 16.31 -1.03
N ILE A 177 -0.74 16.04 -2.27
CA ILE A 177 -1.22 17.09 -3.19
C ILE A 177 -2.72 16.93 -3.52
N LYS A 178 -3.32 15.76 -3.25
CA LYS A 178 -4.70 15.41 -3.65
C LYS A 178 -5.73 16.44 -3.16
N LEU A 179 -5.63 16.89 -1.90
CA LEU A 179 -6.60 17.80 -1.29
C LEU A 179 -6.53 19.24 -1.86
N GLN A 180 -5.34 19.75 -2.17
CA GLN A 180 -5.20 21.07 -2.81
C GLN A 180 -5.61 21.05 -4.28
N ALA A 181 -5.42 19.89 -4.92
CA ALA A 181 -5.71 19.69 -6.31
C ALA A 181 -7.20 19.55 -6.65
N GLU A 182 -7.93 18.82 -5.82
CA GLU A 182 -9.39 18.68 -5.93
C GLU A 182 -10.07 20.04 -5.78
N ASN A 183 -9.58 20.87 -4.85
CA ASN A 183 -10.09 22.24 -4.65
C ASN A 183 -9.75 23.19 -5.80
N ALA A 184 -8.67 22.94 -6.54
CA ALA A 184 -8.29 23.74 -7.72
C ALA A 184 -8.99 23.27 -9.01
N GLY A 185 -9.74 22.16 -8.97
CA GLY A 185 -10.44 21.61 -10.13
C GLY A 185 -9.52 20.87 -11.13
N ILE A 186 -8.44 20.24 -10.65
CA ILE A 186 -7.52 19.45 -11.48
C ILE A 186 -8.14 18.08 -11.80
N GLU A 187 -8.11 17.68 -13.07
CA GLU A 187 -8.72 16.42 -13.56
C GLU A 187 -7.83 15.19 -13.35
N GLY A 188 -6.51 15.37 -13.20
CA GLY A 188 -5.60 14.25 -12.95
C GLY A 188 -4.12 14.62 -12.81
N PHE A 189 -3.32 13.61 -12.44
CA PHE A 189 -1.89 13.74 -12.15
C PHE A 189 -1.05 12.77 -12.98
N LEU A 190 0.05 13.29 -13.52
CA LEU A 190 1.10 12.56 -14.21
C LEU A 190 2.42 12.73 -13.45
N VAL A 191 3.08 11.61 -13.14
CA VAL A 191 4.39 11.63 -12.48
C VAL A 191 5.49 11.59 -13.54
N LYS A 192 6.51 12.44 -13.40
CA LYS A 192 7.71 12.43 -14.24
C LYS A 192 8.61 11.22 -13.87
N PRO A 193 9.14 10.45 -14.84
CA PRO A 193 9.03 10.63 -16.29
C PRO A 193 7.66 10.21 -16.84
N VAL A 194 7.05 11.07 -17.65
CA VAL A 194 5.75 10.81 -18.26
C VAL A 194 5.90 9.75 -19.34
N SER A 195 5.15 8.65 -19.22
CA SER A 195 5.09 7.61 -20.25
C SER A 195 3.96 7.90 -21.25
N PRO A 196 4.13 7.58 -22.55
CA PRO A 196 3.10 7.77 -23.56
C PRO A 196 1.78 7.07 -23.24
N SER A 197 1.84 5.84 -22.73
CA SER A 197 0.65 5.05 -22.37
C SER A 197 -0.12 5.67 -21.20
N LEU A 198 0.57 6.11 -20.15
CA LEU A 198 -0.11 6.75 -19.01
C LEU A 198 -0.75 8.08 -19.42
N LEU A 199 -0.08 8.89 -20.25
CA LEU A 199 -0.66 10.11 -20.79
C LEU A 199 -1.92 9.81 -21.61
N TYR A 200 -1.85 8.80 -22.48
CA TYR A 200 -2.99 8.36 -23.28
C TYR A 200 -4.18 7.93 -22.41
N ASP A 201 -3.97 7.02 -21.45
CA ASP A 201 -5.03 6.50 -20.57
C ASP A 201 -5.73 7.62 -19.78
N MET A 202 -4.96 8.59 -19.28
CA MET A 202 -5.50 9.75 -18.55
C MET A 202 -6.30 10.69 -19.45
N ILE A 203 -5.84 10.92 -20.68
CA ILE A 203 -6.57 11.71 -21.67
C ILE A 203 -7.89 11.01 -22.04
N MET A 204 -7.87 9.68 -22.25
CA MET A 204 -9.08 8.92 -22.51
C MET A 204 -10.10 9.08 -21.36
N ASP A 205 -9.69 8.94 -20.10
CA ASP A 205 -10.60 9.08 -18.95
C ASP A 205 -11.21 10.50 -18.84
N ILE A 206 -10.45 11.55 -19.17
CA ILE A 206 -10.97 12.92 -19.20
C ILE A 206 -12.05 13.08 -20.27
N PHE A 207 -11.80 12.62 -21.50
CA PHE A 207 -12.69 12.84 -22.63
C PHE A 207 -13.84 11.81 -22.74
N GLU A 208 -13.71 10.60 -22.18
CA GLU A 208 -14.83 9.65 -22.08
C GLU A 208 -15.92 10.13 -21.11
N ARG A 209 -15.54 10.84 -20.03
CA ARG A 209 -16.48 11.44 -19.07
C ARG A 209 -17.36 12.53 -19.68
N GLU A 210 -16.93 13.19 -20.76
CA GLU A 210 -17.75 14.18 -21.49
C GLU A 210 -18.76 13.51 -22.46
N VAL A 211 -18.46 12.33 -22.99
CA VAL A 211 -19.29 11.65 -24.01
C VAL A 211 -20.48 10.89 -23.42
N GLY A 212 -20.48 10.62 -22.10
CA GLY A 212 -21.63 10.06 -21.38
C GLY A 212 -22.87 10.96 -21.32
N LYS A 213 -22.81 12.20 -21.82
CA LYS A 213 -23.92 13.16 -21.80
C LYS A 213 -24.76 13.25 -23.08
N GLU A 214 -24.37 12.64 -24.21
CA GLU A 214 -25.09 12.84 -25.48
C GLU A 214 -25.58 11.59 -26.25
N ILE A 215 -25.39 10.37 -25.72
CA ILE A 215 -26.01 9.17 -26.34
C ILE A 215 -26.77 8.36 -25.28
N SER A 216 -27.94 8.86 -24.89
CA SER A 216 -29.16 8.06 -24.65
C SER A 216 -30.32 8.99 -24.27
N VAL A 217 -30.94 9.62 -25.28
CA VAL A 217 -32.30 10.13 -25.15
C VAL A 217 -33.24 9.02 -25.58
N THR A 218 -33.62 8.15 -24.64
CA THR A 218 -35.01 7.66 -24.54
C THR A 218 -35.31 7.23 -23.10
N ALA A 219 -36.35 7.87 -22.55
CA ALA A 219 -37.10 7.55 -21.34
C ALA A 219 -36.67 8.19 -20.00
N ARG A 220 -37.42 9.27 -19.74
CA ARG A 220 -37.88 9.87 -18.46
C ARG A 220 -37.03 10.97 -17.80
N ALA A 221 -37.77 12.03 -17.52
CA ALA A 221 -37.41 13.33 -16.99
C ALA A 221 -37.06 13.27 -15.48
N PRO A 222 -36.53 14.36 -14.92
CA PRO A 222 -35.59 14.36 -13.81
C PRO A 222 -36.27 14.46 -12.44
N GLU A 223 -35.82 13.65 -11.48
CA GLU A 223 -36.01 13.92 -10.06
C GLU A 223 -34.68 13.71 -9.31
N GLN A 224 -34.17 14.84 -8.82
CA GLN A 224 -33.56 15.04 -7.51
C GLN A 224 -32.34 14.20 -7.08
N ILE A 225 -31.20 14.88 -7.10
CA ILE A 225 -30.12 14.94 -6.10
C ILE A 225 -30.36 14.06 -4.84
N SER A 226 -29.69 12.91 -4.77
CA SER A 226 -29.03 12.26 -3.61
C SER A 226 -28.68 10.82 -3.99
N ASP A 227 -27.66 10.23 -3.34
CA ASP A 227 -27.25 8.81 -3.40
C ASP A 227 -26.31 8.33 -4.52
N LYS A 228 -25.00 8.53 -4.31
CA LYS A 228 -23.96 7.57 -4.75
C LYS A 228 -23.80 6.48 -3.67
N PRO A 229 -24.50 5.34 -3.81
CA PRO A 229 -23.90 4.02 -3.51
C PRO A 229 -24.35 2.88 -4.47
N LYS A 230 -24.67 3.13 -5.75
CA LYS A 230 -25.30 2.12 -6.62
C LYS A 230 -24.37 1.14 -7.37
N ALA A 231 -23.05 1.30 -7.37
CA ALA A 231 -22.15 0.38 -8.10
C ALA A 231 -21.71 -0.83 -7.26
N LEU A 232 -21.52 -0.64 -5.95
CA LEU A 232 -21.12 -1.69 -5.01
C LEU A 232 -22.20 -2.76 -4.83
N ASP A 233 -23.48 -2.37 -4.90
CA ASP A 233 -24.61 -3.28 -4.72
C ASP A 233 -24.60 -4.45 -5.72
N PHE A 234 -24.07 -4.25 -6.93
CA PHE A 234 -24.02 -5.29 -7.97
C PHE A 234 -22.87 -6.29 -7.83
N ILE A 235 -21.95 -6.05 -6.88
CA ILE A 235 -20.80 -6.93 -6.62
C ILE A 235 -20.76 -7.44 -5.17
N LYS A 236 -21.71 -7.03 -4.31
CA LYS A 236 -21.87 -7.57 -2.96
C LYS A 236 -21.96 -9.10 -2.98
N GLY A 237 -21.41 -9.72 -1.95
CA GLY A 237 -21.33 -11.18 -1.82
C GLY A 237 -20.22 -11.83 -2.67
N ALA A 238 -19.38 -11.06 -3.37
CA ALA A 238 -18.22 -11.61 -4.07
C ALA A 238 -17.20 -12.21 -3.08
N ARG A 239 -16.63 -13.35 -3.46
CA ARG A 239 -15.61 -14.07 -2.69
C ARG A 239 -14.24 -13.53 -3.03
N ILE A 240 -13.58 -12.90 -2.06
CA ILE A 240 -12.27 -12.30 -2.23
C ILE A 240 -11.27 -13.09 -1.39
N LEU A 241 -10.19 -13.55 -2.03
CA LEU A 241 -9.04 -14.10 -1.33
C LEU A 241 -8.07 -12.96 -1.04
N LEU A 242 -7.77 -12.74 0.24
CA LEU A 242 -6.73 -11.81 0.71
C LEU A 242 -5.50 -12.61 1.10
N VAL A 243 -4.37 -12.33 0.45
CA VAL A 243 -3.07 -12.96 0.74
C VAL A 243 -2.11 -11.89 1.27
N GLU A 244 -1.80 -11.95 2.56
CA GLU A 244 -1.02 -10.95 3.30
C GLU A 244 -0.30 -11.66 4.46
N ASP A 245 0.97 -11.34 4.75
CA ASP A 245 1.75 -12.02 5.78
C ASP A 245 1.65 -11.39 7.18
N ASN A 246 1.08 -10.19 7.26
CA ASN A 246 0.96 -9.43 8.49
C ASN A 246 -0.49 -9.41 9.03
N ALA A 247 -0.68 -9.92 10.25
CA ALA A 247 -2.01 -10.05 10.88
C ALA A 247 -2.75 -8.69 11.03
N ILE A 248 -2.03 -7.61 11.35
CA ILE A 248 -2.62 -6.26 11.44
C ILE A 248 -3.18 -5.81 10.08
N ASN A 249 -2.41 -5.99 9.00
CA ASN A 249 -2.87 -5.66 7.65
C ASN A 249 -4.00 -6.59 7.18
N GLN A 250 -3.93 -7.90 7.50
CA GLN A 250 -5.00 -8.85 7.23
C GLN A 250 -6.31 -8.39 7.86
N GLN A 251 -6.26 -7.99 9.13
CA GLN A 251 -7.44 -7.56 9.89
C GLN A 251 -8.04 -6.28 9.28
N VAL A 252 -7.20 -5.29 8.93
CA VAL A 252 -7.65 -4.03 8.33
C VAL A 252 -8.29 -4.26 6.96
N ALA A 253 -7.63 -4.99 6.07
CA ALA A 253 -8.18 -5.26 4.75
C ALA A 253 -9.45 -6.11 4.82
N THR A 254 -9.51 -7.10 5.70
CA THR A 254 -10.70 -7.92 5.93
C THR A 254 -11.88 -7.05 6.39
N GLU A 255 -11.68 -6.21 7.40
CA GLU A 255 -12.71 -5.32 7.93
C GLU A 255 -13.25 -4.36 6.86
N LEU A 256 -12.37 -3.76 6.05
CA LEU A 256 -12.78 -2.86 4.94
C LEU A 256 -13.60 -3.60 3.86
N LEU A 257 -13.23 -4.83 3.54
CA LEU A 257 -13.93 -5.65 2.55
C LEU A 257 -15.27 -6.16 3.08
N GLU A 258 -15.32 -6.63 4.33
CA GLU A 258 -16.56 -7.10 4.96
C GLU A 258 -17.58 -5.96 5.13
N GLN A 259 -17.12 -4.75 5.46
CA GLN A 259 -17.97 -3.54 5.44
C GLN A 259 -18.55 -3.26 4.05
N GLY A 260 -17.80 -3.58 2.98
CA GLY A 260 -18.27 -3.53 1.59
C GLY A 260 -19.30 -4.60 1.23
N GLY A 261 -19.54 -5.58 2.12
CA GLY A 261 -20.44 -6.71 1.91
C GLY A 261 -19.79 -7.85 1.12
N PHE A 262 -18.46 -7.95 1.12
CA PHE A 262 -17.71 -9.04 0.47
C PHE A 262 -17.46 -10.21 1.43
N VAL A 263 -17.25 -11.40 0.87
CA VAL A 263 -16.87 -12.59 1.62
C VAL A 263 -15.37 -12.75 1.53
N VAL A 264 -14.66 -12.58 2.63
CA VAL A 264 -13.20 -12.61 2.64
C VAL A 264 -12.69 -13.96 3.12
N THR A 265 -11.72 -14.52 2.42
CA THR A 265 -10.89 -15.63 2.90
C THR A 265 -9.47 -15.13 3.01
N VAL A 266 -8.80 -15.40 4.13
CA VAL A 266 -7.44 -14.93 4.39
C VAL A 266 -6.45 -16.08 4.22
N ALA A 267 -5.31 -15.79 3.59
CA ALA A 267 -4.15 -16.65 3.50
C ALA A 267 -2.91 -15.87 3.98
N SER A 268 -2.06 -16.52 4.78
CA SER A 268 -0.96 -15.86 5.50
C SER A 268 0.35 -15.82 4.72
N ASN A 269 0.40 -16.37 3.51
CA ASN A 269 1.56 -16.37 2.62
C ASN A 269 1.15 -16.79 1.20
N GLY A 270 2.07 -16.63 0.24
CA GLY A 270 1.84 -16.97 -1.16
C GLY A 270 1.48 -18.44 -1.39
N ARG A 271 2.00 -19.36 -0.57
CA ARG A 271 1.74 -20.81 -0.70
C ARG A 271 0.32 -21.17 -0.28
N GLU A 272 -0.15 -20.64 0.85
CA GLU A 272 -1.54 -20.76 1.28
C GLU A 272 -2.48 -20.12 0.26
N GLY A 273 -2.10 -18.98 -0.32
CA GLY A 273 -2.87 -18.33 -1.38
C GLY A 273 -3.05 -19.22 -2.61
N VAL A 274 -1.96 -19.85 -3.08
CA VAL A 274 -2.00 -20.83 -4.19
C VAL A 274 -2.91 -22.02 -3.83
N GLN A 275 -2.78 -22.57 -2.62
CA GLN A 275 -3.58 -23.71 -2.17
C GLN A 275 -5.08 -23.35 -2.06
N ALA A 276 -5.39 -22.15 -1.57
CA ALA A 276 -6.76 -21.67 -1.47
C ALA A 276 -7.41 -21.60 -2.85
N VAL A 277 -6.74 -20.99 -3.84
CA VAL A 277 -7.24 -20.91 -5.22
C VAL A 277 -7.46 -22.30 -5.84
N GLY A 278 -6.63 -23.28 -5.51
CA GLY A 278 -6.80 -24.66 -6.00
C GLY A 278 -7.95 -25.45 -5.35
N THR A 279 -8.47 -24.99 -4.21
CA THR A 279 -9.51 -25.69 -3.44
C THR A 279 -10.87 -25.00 -3.46
N SER A 280 -10.89 -23.69 -3.66
CA SER A 280 -12.08 -22.86 -3.62
C SER A 280 -12.09 -21.87 -4.78
N GLU A 281 -13.28 -21.53 -5.26
CA GLU A 281 -13.45 -20.50 -6.27
C GLU A 281 -13.51 -19.11 -5.64
N PHE A 282 -12.83 -18.15 -6.25
CA PHE A 282 -12.83 -16.75 -5.86
C PHE A 282 -13.20 -15.86 -7.06
N ASP A 283 -13.82 -14.72 -6.77
CA ASP A 283 -14.13 -13.70 -7.76
C ASP A 283 -12.93 -12.76 -7.99
N LEU A 284 -12.04 -12.62 -7.00
CA LEU A 284 -10.84 -11.78 -7.05
C LEU A 284 -9.82 -12.22 -5.99
N VAL A 285 -8.53 -12.03 -6.28
CA VAL A 285 -7.43 -12.18 -5.30
C VAL A 285 -6.76 -10.84 -5.07
N LEU A 286 -6.64 -10.42 -3.82
CA LEU A 286 -5.76 -9.35 -3.37
C LEU A 286 -4.47 -10.01 -2.86
N MET A 287 -3.34 -9.69 -3.47
CA MET A 287 -2.08 -10.40 -3.27
C MET A 287 -0.98 -9.44 -2.85
N ASP A 288 -0.48 -9.55 -1.63
CA ASP A 288 0.75 -8.87 -1.23
C ASP A 288 1.94 -9.34 -2.06
N ILE A 289 2.83 -8.41 -2.41
CA ILE A 289 4.01 -8.73 -3.21
C ILE A 289 5.11 -9.33 -2.33
N GLN A 290 5.36 -8.74 -1.15
CA GLN A 290 6.53 -9.08 -0.34
C GLN A 290 6.15 -9.93 0.86
N MET A 291 6.12 -11.25 0.65
CA MET A 291 5.82 -12.23 1.70
C MET A 291 6.99 -13.21 1.89
N PRO A 292 7.17 -13.79 3.09
CA PRO A 292 8.15 -14.85 3.32
C PRO A 292 7.78 -16.15 2.60
N GLU A 293 8.78 -17.02 2.39
CA GLU A 293 8.71 -18.31 1.72
C GLU A 293 8.37 -18.27 0.22
N MET A 294 7.22 -17.69 -0.13
CA MET A 294 6.75 -17.52 -1.50
C MET A 294 6.22 -16.10 -1.68
N ASP A 295 6.90 -15.33 -2.54
CA ASP A 295 6.50 -13.96 -2.85
C ASP A 295 5.25 -13.91 -3.75
N GLY A 296 4.58 -12.75 -3.80
CA GLY A 296 3.35 -12.57 -4.58
C GLY A 296 3.54 -12.74 -6.08
N HIS A 297 4.73 -12.46 -6.62
CA HIS A 297 5.03 -12.68 -8.03
C HIS A 297 5.14 -14.17 -8.36
N GLU A 298 5.82 -14.95 -7.52
CA GLU A 298 5.92 -16.40 -7.61
C GLU A 298 4.55 -17.06 -7.47
N ALA A 299 3.79 -16.69 -6.43
CA ALA A 299 2.42 -17.17 -6.22
C ALA A 299 1.53 -16.90 -7.44
N THR A 300 1.59 -15.68 -7.98
CA THR A 300 0.83 -15.31 -9.19
C THR A 300 1.22 -16.18 -10.38
N ARG A 301 2.52 -16.39 -10.64
CA ARG A 301 2.97 -17.25 -11.76
C ARG A 301 2.47 -18.68 -11.62
N ILE A 302 2.35 -19.19 -10.40
CA ILE A 302 1.81 -20.53 -10.15
C ILE A 302 0.31 -20.55 -10.43
N ILE A 303 -0.46 -19.60 -9.88
CA ILE A 303 -1.91 -19.50 -10.11
C ILE A 303 -2.21 -19.37 -11.62
N ARG A 304 -1.40 -18.60 -12.35
CA ARG A 304 -1.56 -18.38 -13.80
C ARG A 304 -1.31 -19.61 -14.67
N LYS A 305 -0.77 -20.71 -14.12
CA LYS A 305 -0.69 -21.99 -14.85
C LYS A 305 -2.06 -22.65 -15.03
N GLU A 306 -3.00 -22.37 -14.13
CA GLU A 306 -4.32 -23.02 -14.09
C GLU A 306 -5.47 -22.03 -14.33
N HIS A 307 -5.29 -20.75 -13.97
CA HIS A 307 -6.31 -19.70 -14.12
C HIS A 307 -5.84 -18.57 -15.03
N SER A 308 -6.65 -18.21 -16.03
CA SER A 308 -6.38 -17.03 -16.87
C SER A 308 -6.66 -15.72 -16.13
N SER A 309 -6.05 -14.62 -16.59
CA SER A 309 -6.26 -13.26 -16.06
C SER A 309 -7.72 -12.82 -16.10
N ASP A 310 -8.52 -13.32 -17.04
CA ASP A 310 -9.92 -12.95 -17.23
C ASP A 310 -10.88 -13.78 -16.37
N SER A 311 -10.41 -14.96 -15.92
CA SER A 311 -11.16 -15.88 -15.07
C SER A 311 -10.99 -15.55 -13.59
N LEU A 312 -9.78 -15.19 -13.18
CA LEU A 312 -9.46 -14.83 -11.80
C LEU A 312 -8.54 -13.59 -11.79
N PRO A 313 -9.11 -12.39 -11.61
CA PRO A 313 -8.34 -11.17 -11.43
C PRO A 313 -7.45 -11.27 -10.18
N ILE A 314 -6.16 -10.96 -10.34
CA ILE A 314 -5.21 -10.85 -9.23
C ILE A 314 -4.73 -9.40 -9.17
N ILE A 315 -4.98 -8.75 -8.05
CA ILE A 315 -4.62 -7.35 -7.80
C ILE A 315 -3.47 -7.33 -6.79
N ALA A 316 -2.36 -6.70 -7.16
CA ALA A 316 -1.19 -6.59 -6.30
C ALA A 316 -1.43 -5.58 -5.17
N LEU A 317 -1.03 -5.89 -3.94
CA LEU A 317 -0.89 -4.92 -2.87
C LEU A 317 0.60 -4.54 -2.78
N THR A 318 0.95 -3.28 -3.06
CA THR A 318 2.36 -2.81 -3.08
C THR A 318 2.57 -1.64 -2.13
N ALA A 319 3.72 -1.59 -1.44
CA ALA A 319 4.13 -0.39 -0.68
C ALA A 319 4.69 0.75 -1.56
N HIS A 320 5.02 0.50 -2.83
CA HIS A 320 5.64 1.48 -3.73
C HIS A 320 4.89 1.58 -5.06
N ALA A 321 4.29 2.73 -5.35
CA ALA A 321 3.78 3.05 -6.69
C ALA A 321 4.92 3.51 -7.65
N MET A 322 6.15 3.01 -7.48
CA MET A 322 7.30 3.45 -8.28
C MET A 322 7.30 2.82 -9.69
N ALA A 323 7.83 3.57 -10.66
CA ALA A 323 7.97 3.13 -12.05
C ALA A 323 8.85 1.86 -12.13
N GLY A 324 8.29 0.76 -12.63
CA GLY A 324 8.96 -0.54 -12.78
C GLY A 324 8.34 -1.67 -11.95
N GLU A 325 7.74 -1.39 -10.79
CA GLU A 325 7.00 -2.41 -10.04
C GLU A 325 5.72 -2.83 -10.76
N ARG A 326 5.04 -1.86 -11.39
CA ARG A 326 3.87 -2.13 -12.25
C ARG A 326 4.21 -3.10 -13.38
N GLU A 327 5.34 -2.90 -14.07
CA GLU A 327 5.77 -3.81 -15.13
C GLU A 327 6.08 -5.20 -14.59
N LYS A 328 6.72 -5.32 -13.41
CA LYS A 328 6.96 -6.61 -12.76
C LYS A 328 5.66 -7.32 -12.40
N CYS A 329 4.67 -6.61 -11.86
CA CYS A 329 3.35 -7.15 -11.54
C CYS A 329 2.63 -7.66 -12.79
N LEU A 330 2.57 -6.84 -13.85
CA LEU A 330 1.95 -7.20 -15.12
C LEU A 330 2.66 -8.38 -15.79
N ASN A 331 4.01 -8.39 -15.80
CA ASN A 331 4.80 -9.50 -16.35
C ASN A 331 4.64 -10.81 -15.54
N ALA A 332 4.34 -10.72 -14.24
CA ALA A 332 3.99 -11.88 -13.44
C ALA A 332 2.57 -12.40 -13.72
N GLY A 333 1.73 -11.61 -14.40
CA GLY A 333 0.35 -11.95 -14.77
C GLY A 333 -0.72 -11.32 -13.87
N MET A 334 -0.38 -10.33 -13.04
CA MET A 334 -1.35 -9.57 -12.24
C MET A 334 -2.15 -8.60 -13.13
N ASN A 335 -3.38 -8.30 -12.75
CA ASN A 335 -4.32 -7.49 -13.52
C ASN A 335 -4.18 -5.99 -13.21
N ASP A 336 -3.95 -5.67 -11.94
CA ASP A 336 -3.86 -4.30 -11.45
C ASP A 336 -3.06 -4.25 -10.14
N TYR A 337 -2.95 -3.08 -9.54
CA TYR A 337 -2.30 -2.89 -8.25
C TYR A 337 -3.04 -1.87 -7.38
N LEU A 338 -2.83 -1.98 -6.07
CA LEU A 338 -3.26 -1.05 -5.04
C LEU A 338 -2.06 -0.72 -4.15
N SER A 339 -1.88 0.56 -3.86
CA SER A 339 -0.83 0.98 -2.93
C SER A 339 -1.26 0.76 -1.48
N LYS A 340 -0.32 0.35 -0.63
CA LYS A 340 -0.45 0.35 0.83
C LYS A 340 -0.05 1.75 1.38
N PRO A 341 -0.76 2.29 2.39
CA PRO A 341 -1.97 1.76 3.02
C PRO A 341 -3.15 1.80 2.04
N ILE A 342 -4.05 0.82 2.14
CA ILE A 342 -5.17 0.65 1.22
C ILE A 342 -6.16 1.79 1.44
N ASP A 343 -6.31 2.67 0.45
CA ASP A 343 -7.34 3.69 0.45
C ASP A 343 -8.69 3.05 0.08
N THR A 344 -9.74 3.37 0.84
CA THR A 344 -11.06 2.77 0.68
C THR A 344 -11.70 3.09 -0.67
N GLU A 345 -11.48 4.30 -1.20
CA GLU A 345 -12.04 4.70 -2.49
C GLU A 345 -11.33 3.95 -3.63
N ASP A 346 -10.00 3.89 -3.56
CA ASP A 346 -9.19 3.17 -4.55
C ASP A 346 -9.50 1.66 -4.53
N LEU A 347 -9.64 1.07 -3.35
CA LEU A 347 -10.06 -0.33 -3.18
C LEU A 347 -11.39 -0.60 -3.88
N PHE A 348 -12.44 0.15 -3.53
CA PHE A 348 -13.77 -0.07 -4.10
C PHE A 348 -13.83 0.21 -5.60
N ALA A 349 -13.04 1.17 -6.11
CA ALA A 349 -12.92 1.42 -7.54
C ALA A 349 -12.30 0.21 -8.28
N VAL A 350 -11.21 -0.35 -7.75
CA VAL A 350 -10.56 -1.53 -8.34
C VAL A 350 -11.46 -2.76 -8.25
N LEU A 351 -12.15 -2.99 -7.13
CA LEU A 351 -13.11 -4.09 -7.01
C LEU A 351 -14.26 -3.97 -8.01
N THR A 352 -14.83 -2.77 -8.17
CA THR A 352 -15.91 -2.51 -9.14
C THR A 352 -15.46 -2.71 -10.59
N LYS A 353 -14.20 -2.42 -10.89
CA LYS A 353 -13.62 -2.61 -12.22
C LYS A 353 -13.42 -4.09 -12.58
N TRP A 354 -12.95 -4.90 -11.63
CA TRP A 354 -12.49 -6.27 -11.91
C TRP A 354 -13.46 -7.38 -11.52
N ILE A 355 -14.34 -7.14 -10.55
CA ILE A 355 -15.37 -8.11 -10.17
C ILE A 355 -16.54 -8.01 -11.14
N LYS A 356 -16.86 -9.14 -11.79
CA LYS A 356 -18.02 -9.20 -12.69
C LYS A 356 -19.31 -8.96 -11.90
N PRO A 357 -20.20 -8.06 -12.35
CA PRO A 357 -21.51 -7.89 -11.75
C PRO A 357 -22.30 -9.21 -11.76
N GLY A 358 -22.97 -9.53 -10.66
CA GLY A 358 -23.77 -10.74 -10.57
C GLY A 358 -24.56 -10.82 -9.28
N ASP A 359 -25.76 -11.43 -9.35
CA ASP A 359 -26.57 -11.73 -8.17
C ASP A 359 -25.88 -12.86 -7.39
N ARG A 360 -25.16 -12.47 -6.34
CA ARG A 360 -24.53 -13.40 -5.41
C ARG A 360 -25.37 -13.43 -4.14
N SER A 361 -25.56 -14.62 -3.59
CA SER A 361 -26.12 -14.74 -2.24
C SER A 361 -25.09 -14.16 -1.27
N ILE A 362 -25.41 -12.99 -0.71
CA ILE A 362 -24.70 -12.49 0.46
C ILE A 362 -24.90 -13.58 1.53
N PRO A 363 -23.84 -14.22 2.05
CA PRO A 363 -24.01 -15.05 3.23
C PRO A 363 -24.64 -14.14 4.26
N VAL A 364 -25.80 -14.53 4.80
CA VAL A 364 -26.42 -13.81 5.91
C VAL A 364 -25.33 -13.67 6.96
N SER A 365 -24.78 -12.47 7.11
CA SER A 365 -23.85 -12.20 8.18
C SER A 365 -24.58 -12.62 9.44
N LYS A 366 -23.91 -13.34 10.35
CA LYS A 366 -24.31 -13.26 11.76
C LYS A 366 -24.59 -11.78 12.00
N GLU A 367 -25.77 -11.46 12.55
CA GLU A 367 -26.10 -10.09 12.92
C GLU A 367 -24.82 -9.47 13.50
N PRO A 368 -24.40 -8.29 13.02
CA PRO A 368 -23.23 -7.66 13.60
C PRO A 368 -23.42 -7.72 15.11
N PRO A 369 -22.43 -8.22 15.88
CA PRO A 369 -22.53 -8.14 17.33
C PRO A 369 -22.93 -6.70 17.65
N PRO A 370 -23.84 -6.50 18.63
CA PRO A 370 -24.37 -5.17 18.92
C PRO A 370 -23.19 -4.23 18.94
N SER A 371 -23.21 -3.23 18.06
CA SER A 371 -22.15 -2.24 17.94
C SER A 371 -21.85 -1.80 19.36
N GLU A 372 -20.74 -2.29 19.93
CA GLU A 372 -20.30 -1.83 21.23
C GLU A 372 -20.20 -0.33 21.06
N GLU A 373 -21.11 0.34 21.76
CA GLU A 373 -21.22 1.78 21.71
C GLU A 373 -19.83 2.36 21.90
N ASP A 374 -19.55 3.37 21.08
CA ASP A 374 -18.43 4.30 21.13
C ASP A 374 -18.06 4.61 22.59
N GLY A 375 -17.18 3.80 23.17
CA GLY A 375 -17.07 3.62 24.61
C GLY A 375 -15.64 3.41 25.07
N ASP A 376 -14.71 4.09 24.42
CA ASP A 376 -13.40 4.42 24.96
C ASP A 376 -12.90 5.64 24.20
N GLU A 377 -12.78 6.78 24.88
CA GLU A 377 -12.20 7.99 24.29
C GLU A 377 -10.75 7.70 23.89
N LEU A 378 -10.48 7.68 22.59
CA LEU A 378 -9.12 7.76 22.08
C LEU A 378 -8.55 9.12 22.49
N PRO A 379 -7.32 9.18 23.04
CA PRO A 379 -6.66 10.45 23.32
C PRO A 379 -6.64 11.32 22.06
N MET A 380 -6.94 12.62 22.22
CA MET A 380 -6.90 13.56 21.10
C MET A 380 -5.49 13.68 20.48
N GLU A 381 -4.45 13.38 21.25
CA GLU A 381 -3.05 13.39 20.81
C GLU A 381 -2.33 12.12 21.28
N LEU A 382 -1.75 11.38 20.33
CA LEU A 382 -0.82 10.28 20.58
C LEU A 382 0.50 10.65 19.91
N PRO A 383 1.56 11.00 20.66
CA PRO A 383 2.88 11.27 20.09
C PRO A 383 3.32 10.19 19.09
N GLY A 384 3.81 10.61 17.93
CA GLY A 384 4.21 9.69 16.85
C GLY A 384 3.05 9.09 16.04
N ILE A 385 1.78 9.25 16.44
CA ILE A 385 0.59 8.70 15.75
C ILE A 385 -0.39 9.81 15.40
N ASN A 386 -0.69 9.96 14.11
CA ASN A 386 -1.81 10.77 13.65
C ASN A 386 -3.11 9.99 13.75
N VAL A 387 -3.84 10.15 14.88
CA VAL A 387 -5.10 9.44 15.16
C VAL A 387 -6.15 9.66 14.09
N SER A 388 -6.24 10.85 13.51
CA SER A 388 -7.24 11.16 12.47
C SER A 388 -6.95 10.39 11.18
N GLU A 389 -5.68 10.30 10.79
CA GLU A 389 -5.23 9.55 9.62
C GLU A 389 -5.37 8.03 9.84
N GLY A 390 -4.95 7.54 11.01
CA GLY A 390 -5.12 6.13 11.38
C GLY A 390 -6.59 5.69 11.39
N LEU A 391 -7.49 6.50 11.96
CA LEU A 391 -8.93 6.25 11.92
C LEU A 391 -9.49 6.23 10.51
N LYS A 392 -9.04 7.14 9.63
CA LYS A 392 -9.46 7.15 8.22
C LYS A 392 -9.07 5.83 7.53
N ASN A 393 -7.86 5.34 7.78
CA ASN A 393 -7.34 4.11 7.16
C ASN A 393 -8.08 2.84 7.60
N VAL A 394 -8.78 2.86 8.75
CA VAL A 394 -9.50 1.71 9.30
C VAL A 394 -11.03 1.85 9.27
N GLY A 395 -11.55 2.73 8.41
CA GLY A 395 -13.01 2.90 8.25
C GLY A 395 -13.68 3.65 9.40
N SER A 396 -12.94 4.50 10.11
CA SER A 396 -13.43 5.39 11.20
C SER A 396 -14.00 4.69 12.44
N LYS A 397 -13.68 3.40 12.66
CA LYS A 397 -14.10 2.65 13.84
C LYS A 397 -13.10 2.78 15.00
N LYS A 398 -13.43 3.55 16.03
CA LYS A 398 -12.53 3.83 17.17
C LYS A 398 -12.12 2.60 17.97
N GLY A 399 -13.07 1.72 18.31
CA GLY A 399 -12.77 0.49 19.07
C GLY A 399 -11.83 -0.45 18.31
N PHE A 400 -12.04 -0.59 17.00
CA PHE A 400 -11.16 -1.36 16.13
C PHE A 400 -9.76 -0.74 16.04
N PHE A 401 -9.67 0.59 15.89
CA PHE A 401 -8.40 1.29 15.87
C PHE A 401 -7.62 1.09 17.18
N LYS A 402 -8.30 1.15 18.34
CA LYS A 402 -7.69 0.86 19.65
C LYS A 402 -7.15 -0.58 19.74
N LYS A 403 -7.91 -1.56 19.26
CA LYS A 403 -7.45 -2.96 19.17
C LYS A 403 -6.19 -3.09 18.31
N LEU A 404 -6.16 -2.39 17.17
CA LEU A 404 -5.01 -2.39 16.26
C LEU A 404 -3.74 -1.81 16.90
N LEU A 405 -3.89 -0.71 17.65
CA LEU A 405 -2.78 -0.12 18.40
C LEU A 405 -2.27 -1.09 19.48
N PHE A 406 -3.16 -1.82 20.16
CA PHE A 406 -2.78 -2.83 21.14
C PHE A 406 -2.01 -4.00 20.52
N GLU A 407 -2.47 -4.52 19.38
CA GLU A 407 -1.76 -5.57 18.61
C GLU A 407 -0.38 -5.07 18.16
N PHE A 408 -0.30 -3.84 17.63
CA PHE A 408 0.98 -3.22 17.28
C PHE A 408 1.94 -3.14 18.48
N TYR A 409 1.43 -2.72 19.64
CA TYR A 409 2.22 -2.65 20.85
C TYR A 409 2.73 -4.02 21.30
N LYS A 410 1.93 -5.09 21.16
CA LYS A 410 2.33 -6.45 21.52
C LYS A 410 3.39 -7.01 20.56
N ASP A 411 3.17 -6.85 19.25
CA ASP A 411 3.95 -7.54 18.22
C ASP A 411 5.32 -6.88 17.94
N TYR A 412 5.46 -5.58 18.22
CA TYR A 412 6.67 -4.81 17.89
C TYR A 412 7.52 -4.40 19.09
N GLN A 413 7.18 -4.86 20.30
CA GLN A 413 7.90 -4.56 21.54
C GLN A 413 9.41 -4.87 21.48
N THR A 414 9.79 -5.97 20.84
CA THR A 414 11.19 -6.42 20.71
C THR A 414 11.80 -6.10 19.35
N ALA A 415 11.04 -5.49 18.44
CA ALA A 415 11.46 -5.31 17.06
C ALA A 415 12.68 -4.37 16.96
N ALA A 416 12.81 -3.39 17.86
CA ALA A 416 13.97 -2.50 17.88
C ALA A 416 15.28 -3.26 18.18
N GLU A 417 15.31 -4.13 19.18
CA GLU A 417 16.46 -4.98 19.50
C GLU A 417 16.77 -5.97 18.37
N GLU A 418 15.76 -6.65 17.85
CA GLU A 418 15.92 -7.65 16.79
C GLU A 418 16.55 -7.06 15.53
N ILE A 419 16.11 -5.87 15.11
CA ILE A 419 16.66 -5.21 13.91
C ILE A 419 18.10 -4.75 14.17
N ARG A 420 18.41 -4.25 15.37
CA ARG A 420 19.79 -3.86 15.75
C ARG A 420 20.73 -5.06 15.71
N GLU A 421 20.31 -6.18 16.31
CA GLU A 421 21.09 -7.41 16.33
C GLU A 421 21.30 -7.96 14.91
N ALA A 422 20.22 -8.07 14.12
CA ALA A 422 20.29 -8.57 12.74
C ALA A 422 21.21 -7.73 11.86
N LEU A 423 21.19 -6.39 11.98
CA LEU A 423 22.09 -5.53 11.22
C LEU A 423 23.55 -5.75 11.64
N SER A 424 23.83 -5.88 12.94
CA SER A 424 25.17 -6.15 13.46
C SER A 424 25.73 -7.50 13.01
N ASN A 425 24.86 -8.49 12.84
CA ASN A 425 25.16 -9.83 12.35
C ASN A 425 25.20 -9.92 10.82
N GLY A 426 25.01 -8.81 10.10
CA GLY A 426 25.05 -8.75 8.64
C GLY A 426 23.83 -9.38 7.93
N GLN A 427 22.72 -9.59 8.64
CA GLN A 427 21.48 -10.19 8.11
C GLN A 427 20.63 -9.13 7.37
N THR A 428 21.19 -8.53 6.31
CA THR A 428 20.56 -7.39 5.61
C THR A 428 19.18 -7.69 5.04
N GLU A 429 18.94 -8.92 4.58
CA GLU A 429 17.65 -9.35 4.04
C GLU A 429 16.56 -9.41 5.12
N TYR A 430 16.91 -9.83 6.34
CA TYR A 430 15.97 -9.80 7.47
C TYR A 430 15.65 -8.35 7.86
N VAL A 431 16.66 -7.49 7.95
CA VAL A 431 16.49 -6.08 8.28
C VAL A 431 15.61 -5.38 7.23
N GLN A 432 15.86 -5.63 5.94
CA GLN A 432 15.04 -5.09 4.85
C GLN A 432 13.58 -5.51 5.00
N ARG A 433 13.32 -6.81 5.18
CA ARG A 433 11.95 -7.33 5.34
C ARG A 433 11.27 -6.72 6.56
N ARG A 434 11.96 -6.68 7.70
CA ARG A 434 11.38 -6.11 8.93
C ARG A 434 11.10 -4.63 8.80
N ALA A 435 11.98 -3.86 8.15
CA ALA A 435 11.74 -2.45 7.84
C ALA A 435 10.53 -2.27 6.91
N HIS A 436 10.39 -3.12 5.88
CA HIS A 436 9.23 -3.11 4.99
C HIS A 436 7.91 -3.37 5.74
N THR A 437 7.87 -4.40 6.58
CA THR A 437 6.67 -4.72 7.38
C THR A 437 6.32 -3.56 8.32
N ILE A 438 7.31 -2.99 9.02
CA ILE A 438 7.09 -1.83 9.92
C ILE A 438 6.58 -0.64 9.13
N LYS A 439 7.14 -0.35 7.96
CA LYS A 439 6.67 0.73 7.08
C LYS A 439 5.20 0.57 6.72
N GLY A 440 4.76 -0.64 6.36
CA GLY A 440 3.38 -0.94 6.02
C GLY A 440 2.44 -0.69 7.21
N VAL A 441 2.74 -1.30 8.35
CA VAL A 441 1.90 -1.17 9.54
C VAL A 441 1.90 0.24 10.11
N ALA A 442 3.05 0.92 10.10
CA ALA A 442 3.18 2.33 10.51
C ALA A 442 2.33 3.25 9.65
N ALA A 443 2.24 3.00 8.34
CA ALA A 443 1.35 3.75 7.46
C ALA A 443 -0.12 3.54 7.82
N THR A 444 -0.51 2.29 8.12
CA THR A 444 -1.88 1.93 8.50
C THR A 444 -2.33 2.64 9.78
N ILE A 445 -1.49 2.63 10.83
CA ILE A 445 -1.84 3.27 12.12
C ILE A 445 -1.68 4.80 12.11
N GLY A 446 -1.22 5.41 11.00
CA GLY A 446 -0.97 6.86 10.92
C GLY A 446 0.34 7.31 11.58
N ALA A 447 1.31 6.43 11.77
CA ALA A 447 2.63 6.72 12.32
C ALA A 447 3.61 7.21 11.23
N GLY A 448 3.40 8.43 10.74
CA GLY A 448 4.11 8.99 9.58
C GLY A 448 5.63 9.06 9.72
N HIS A 449 6.16 9.42 10.90
CA HIS A 449 7.60 9.46 11.16
C HIS A 449 8.22 8.06 11.13
N LEU A 450 7.56 7.10 11.77
CA LEU A 450 7.99 5.70 11.77
C LEU A 450 7.99 5.12 10.36
N LYS A 451 6.92 5.35 9.59
CA LYS A 451 6.82 4.98 8.17
C LYS A 451 8.00 5.50 7.36
N LYS A 452 8.33 6.79 7.52
CA LYS A 452 9.43 7.43 6.80
C LYS A 452 10.77 6.80 7.15
N ASN A 453 11.09 6.66 8.43
CA ASN A 453 12.37 6.09 8.86
C ASN A 453 12.52 4.62 8.43
N ALA A 454 11.41 3.86 8.42
CA ALA A 454 11.38 2.50 7.91
C ALA A 454 11.66 2.46 6.40
N SER A 455 11.07 3.38 5.64
CA SER A 455 11.34 3.54 4.21
C SER A 455 12.79 3.91 3.91
N ASP A 456 13.35 4.87 4.65
CA ASP A 456 14.74 5.33 4.45
C ASP A 456 15.75 4.19 4.72
N LEU A 457 15.51 3.38 5.78
CA LEU A 457 16.34 2.21 6.08
C LEU A 457 16.19 1.10 5.02
N GLU A 458 14.95 0.82 4.59
CA GLU A 458 14.65 -0.15 3.54
C GLU A 458 15.37 0.21 2.23
N GLU A 459 15.23 1.45 1.75
CA GLU A 459 15.87 1.93 0.52
C GLU A 459 17.40 1.89 0.61
N ALA A 460 17.96 2.24 1.77
CA ALA A 460 19.41 2.18 1.98
C ALA A 460 19.97 0.75 1.92
N ILE A 461 19.17 -0.25 2.28
CA ILE A 461 19.56 -1.66 2.15
C ILE A 461 19.42 -2.15 0.70
N ILE A 462 18.32 -1.80 0.03
CA ILE A 462 18.03 -2.23 -1.35
C ILE A 462 19.07 -1.67 -2.33
N TYR A 463 19.34 -0.37 -2.27
CA TYR A 463 20.17 0.32 -3.26
C TYR A 463 21.65 0.40 -2.84
N ASP A 464 22.01 -0.24 -1.72
CA ASP A 464 23.33 -0.16 -1.07
C ASP A 464 23.89 1.27 -1.08
N THR A 465 23.06 2.22 -0.68
CA THR A 465 23.46 3.63 -0.66
C THR A 465 24.53 3.82 0.42
N LYS A 466 25.47 4.76 0.19
CA LYS A 466 26.47 5.16 1.20
C LYS A 466 25.85 5.97 2.37
N GLY A 467 24.57 5.76 2.67
CA GLY A 467 23.94 6.25 3.88
C GLY A 467 24.50 5.52 5.08
N ASP A 468 24.63 6.22 6.21
CA ASP A 468 25.00 5.58 7.47
C ASP A 468 23.83 4.69 7.94
N LYS A 469 23.87 3.40 7.60
CA LYS A 469 22.84 2.41 7.95
C LYS A 469 22.63 2.33 9.47
N GLN A 470 23.65 2.62 10.28
CA GLN A 470 23.51 2.68 11.75
C GLN A 470 22.73 3.93 12.18
N ALA A 471 22.95 5.08 11.54
CA ALA A 471 22.17 6.29 11.81
C ALA A 471 20.70 6.14 11.38
N LEU A 472 20.44 5.52 10.23
CA LEU A 472 19.08 5.24 9.76
C LEU A 472 18.35 4.26 10.68
N LEU A 473 19.05 3.22 11.14
CA LEU A 473 18.53 2.29 12.14
C LEU A 473 18.22 3.00 13.46
N ALA A 474 19.11 3.88 13.94
CA ALA A 474 18.86 4.66 15.14
C ALA A 474 17.60 5.52 15.01
N GLY A 475 17.40 6.16 13.84
CA GLY A 475 16.18 6.89 13.51
C GLY A 475 14.93 6.03 13.55
N LEU A 476 14.95 4.86 12.87
CA LEU A 476 13.84 3.91 12.88
C LEU A 476 13.48 3.48 14.30
N THR A 477 14.47 3.03 15.08
CA THR A 477 14.22 2.54 16.43
C THR A 477 13.73 3.65 17.36
N GLY A 478 14.27 4.87 17.27
CA GLY A 478 13.78 5.99 18.07
C GLY A 478 12.33 6.36 17.77
N SER A 479 11.92 6.36 16.51
CA SER A 479 10.50 6.56 16.16
C SER A 479 9.60 5.38 16.54
N LEU A 480 10.14 4.16 16.57
CA LEU A 480 9.39 2.98 17.01
C LEU A 480 9.15 3.04 18.52
N ASP A 481 10.19 3.35 19.29
CA ASP A 481 10.13 3.51 20.73
C ASP A 481 9.15 4.63 21.12
N GLU A 482 9.15 5.76 20.42
CA GLU A 482 8.17 6.86 20.62
C GLU A 482 6.72 6.38 20.44
N VAL A 483 6.44 5.63 19.36
CA VAL A 483 5.10 5.09 19.07
C VAL A 483 4.70 4.06 20.13
N LEU A 484 5.61 3.16 20.52
CA LEU A 484 5.36 2.15 21.55
C LEU A 484 5.13 2.78 22.93
N GLU A 485 5.88 3.81 23.30
CA GLU A 485 5.68 4.57 24.53
C GLU A 485 4.33 5.30 24.51
N SER A 486 3.96 5.92 23.38
CA SER A 486 2.67 6.58 23.22
C SER A 486 1.51 5.60 23.38
N ILE A 487 1.59 4.42 22.76
CA ILE A 487 0.54 3.40 22.93
C ILE A 487 0.56 2.84 24.36
N GLY A 488 1.74 2.59 24.93
CA GLY A 488 1.89 2.13 26.30
C GLY A 488 1.27 3.09 27.32
N THR A 489 1.43 4.41 27.13
CA THR A 489 0.81 5.43 27.98
C THR A 489 -0.71 5.53 27.80
N MET A 490 -1.24 5.26 26.62
CA MET A 490 -2.68 5.08 26.40
C MET A 490 -3.23 3.83 27.11
N LEU A 491 -2.44 2.76 27.17
CA LEU A 491 -2.82 1.51 27.82
C LEU A 491 -2.67 1.57 29.35
N LYS A 492 -1.82 2.45 29.89
CA LYS A 492 -1.65 2.65 31.35
C LYS A 492 -2.94 2.99 32.11
N PRO A 493 -3.81 3.92 31.67
CA PRO A 493 -5.08 4.14 32.35
C PRO A 493 -6.05 2.95 32.25
N ALA A 494 -5.84 1.96 31.36
CA ALA A 494 -6.60 0.71 31.37
C ALA A 494 -6.04 -0.34 32.36
N CYS A 495 -4.79 -0.17 32.82
CA CYS A 495 -4.15 -1.02 33.84
C CYS A 495 -4.16 -0.38 35.25
N GLU A 496 -4.16 0.94 35.37
CA GLU A 496 -4.07 1.66 36.66
C GLU A 496 -5.45 2.13 37.19
N SER A 497 -6.49 2.25 36.35
CA SER A 497 -7.86 2.56 36.82
C SER A 497 -8.61 1.37 37.45
N HIS A 498 -7.95 0.21 37.56
CA HIS A 498 -8.41 -0.95 38.33
C HIS A 498 -7.51 -1.29 39.52
N LEU A 499 -6.58 -0.40 39.91
CA LEU A 499 -5.65 -0.68 41.01
C LEU A 499 -5.67 0.30 42.19
N GLU A 500 -6.45 1.39 42.16
CA GLU A 500 -6.53 2.30 43.32
C GLU A 500 -7.93 2.68 43.84
N GLU A 501 -9.01 2.18 43.25
CA GLU A 501 -10.36 2.27 43.87
C GLU A 501 -11.12 0.94 43.70
N THR A 502 -10.82 -0.05 44.55
CA THR A 502 -11.72 -1.15 44.95
C THR A 502 -11.10 -1.96 46.10
N GLU A 503 -10.67 -1.28 47.17
CA GLU A 503 -10.80 -1.90 48.49
C GLU A 503 -12.28 -1.88 48.88
N GLY A 504 -13.03 -2.84 48.34
CA GLY A 504 -14.45 -3.03 48.61
C GLY A 504 -15.29 -3.13 47.34
N GLU A 505 -15.96 -4.26 47.17
CA GLU A 505 -17.03 -4.52 46.19
C GLU A 505 -16.61 -4.86 44.74
N ASP A 506 -16.13 -6.09 44.50
CA ASP A 506 -16.79 -7.02 43.55
C ASP A 506 -16.16 -8.44 43.64
N VAL A 507 -16.39 -9.15 44.77
CA VAL A 507 -16.35 -10.62 44.71
C VAL A 507 -17.67 -11.04 44.07
N ARG A 508 -17.75 -10.97 42.74
CA ARG A 508 -18.81 -11.67 42.02
C ARG A 508 -18.67 -13.15 42.37
N HIS A 509 -19.76 -13.74 42.85
CA HIS A 509 -19.90 -15.14 43.17
C HIS A 509 -19.30 -16.01 42.06
N ILE A 510 -18.11 -16.58 42.28
CA ILE A 510 -17.62 -17.68 41.44
C ILE A 510 -18.55 -18.86 41.75
N ASP A 511 -19.29 -19.30 40.74
CA ASP A 511 -20.08 -20.52 40.83
C ASP A 511 -19.12 -21.72 40.77
N LEU A 512 -18.63 -22.12 41.95
CA LEU A 512 -17.64 -23.19 42.10
C LEU A 512 -18.17 -24.54 41.60
N GLU A 513 -19.48 -24.78 41.58
CA GLU A 513 -20.06 -26.01 41.01
C GLU A 513 -19.94 -25.99 39.47
N LYS A 514 -20.31 -24.87 38.83
CA LYS A 514 -20.19 -24.72 37.37
C LYS A 514 -18.73 -24.76 36.91
N VAL A 515 -17.85 -24.05 37.63
CA VAL A 515 -16.40 -24.06 37.34
C VAL A 515 -15.84 -25.46 37.55
N GLY A 516 -16.23 -26.18 38.60
CA GLY A 516 -15.79 -27.55 38.85
C GLY A 516 -16.18 -28.51 37.72
N HIS A 517 -17.40 -28.38 37.18
CA HIS A 517 -17.84 -29.16 36.03
C HIS A 517 -17.01 -28.86 34.77
N LEU A 518 -16.80 -27.58 34.44
CA LEU A 518 -16.01 -27.18 33.28
C LEU A 518 -14.54 -27.61 33.40
N MET A 519 -13.95 -27.56 34.60
CA MET A 519 -12.59 -28.03 34.81
C MET A 519 -12.47 -29.56 34.69
N THR A 520 -13.51 -30.30 35.08
CA THR A 520 -13.53 -31.77 34.94
C THR A 520 -13.69 -32.17 33.47
N GLU A 521 -14.56 -31.47 32.75
CA GLU A 521 -14.76 -31.66 31.31
C GLU A 521 -13.49 -31.32 30.53
N LEU A 522 -12.87 -30.18 30.82
CA LEU A 522 -11.60 -29.79 30.23
C LEU A 522 -10.49 -30.79 30.53
N MET A 523 -10.40 -31.32 31.77
CA MET A 523 -9.43 -32.36 32.11
C MET A 523 -9.63 -33.64 31.27
N GLY A 524 -10.88 -34.03 30.99
CA GLY A 524 -11.19 -35.15 30.11
C GLY A 524 -10.75 -34.91 28.66
N LEU A 525 -11.09 -33.75 28.10
CA LEU A 525 -10.71 -33.37 26.73
C LEU A 525 -9.19 -33.30 26.55
N LEU A 526 -8.47 -32.76 27.54
CA LEU A 526 -7.02 -32.72 27.56
C LEU A 526 -6.37 -34.11 27.65
N GLN A 527 -7.03 -35.08 28.30
CA GLN A 527 -6.54 -36.47 28.37
C GLN A 527 -6.75 -37.23 27.06
N GLU A 528 -7.83 -36.92 26.34
CA GLU A 528 -8.16 -37.51 25.05
C GLU A 528 -7.42 -36.83 23.88
N GLY A 529 -6.84 -35.65 24.13
CA GLY A 529 -6.14 -34.85 23.11
C GLY A 529 -7.11 -34.23 22.10
N ASP A 530 -8.32 -33.89 22.56
CA ASP A 530 -9.37 -33.36 21.71
C ASP A 530 -9.21 -31.84 21.50
N ALA A 531 -9.34 -31.40 20.24
CA ALA A 531 -9.27 -29.99 19.87
C ALA A 531 -10.44 -29.16 20.41
N SER A 532 -11.55 -29.79 20.79
CA SER A 532 -12.67 -29.13 21.47
C SER A 532 -12.34 -28.65 22.89
N ALA A 533 -11.11 -28.88 23.38
CA ALA A 533 -10.61 -28.28 24.63
C ALA A 533 -10.59 -26.74 24.60
N GLU A 534 -10.44 -26.12 23.42
CA GLU A 534 -10.47 -24.65 23.27
C GLU A 534 -11.84 -24.07 23.60
N ASP A 535 -12.92 -24.67 23.08
CA ASP A 535 -14.30 -24.24 23.34
C ASP A 535 -14.64 -24.34 24.85
N CYS A 536 -14.18 -25.41 25.51
CA CYS A 536 -14.38 -25.61 26.93
C CYS A 536 -13.55 -24.62 27.78
N LEU A 537 -12.37 -24.22 27.30
CA LEU A 537 -11.54 -23.21 27.97
C LEU A 537 -12.17 -21.82 27.88
N GLU A 538 -12.77 -21.44 26.76
CA GLU A 538 -13.49 -20.16 26.64
C GLU A 538 -14.64 -20.07 27.64
N ALA A 539 -15.40 -21.16 27.81
CA ALA A 539 -16.47 -21.25 28.81
C ALA A 539 -15.95 -21.18 30.25
N LEU A 540 -14.76 -21.75 30.52
CA LEU A 540 -14.09 -21.66 31.81
C LEU A 540 -13.58 -20.24 32.10
N HIS A 541 -12.97 -19.59 31.11
CA HIS A 541 -12.49 -18.21 31.20
C HIS A 541 -13.64 -17.23 31.47
N ALA A 542 -14.79 -17.42 30.81
CA ALA A 542 -15.99 -16.64 31.07
C ALA A 542 -16.56 -16.83 32.50
N SER A 543 -16.23 -17.95 33.15
CA SER A 543 -16.73 -18.30 34.50
C SER A 543 -15.75 -17.93 35.63
N ILE A 544 -14.46 -17.72 35.33
CA ILE A 544 -13.43 -17.33 36.31
C ILE A 544 -13.03 -15.87 36.03
N ILE A 545 -13.75 -14.93 36.65
CA ILE A 545 -13.47 -13.50 36.50
C ILE A 545 -12.65 -13.05 37.72
N GLY A 546 -11.34 -12.91 37.56
CA GLY A 546 -10.50 -12.35 38.61
C GLY A 546 -9.01 -12.23 38.25
N PRO A 547 -8.35 -11.12 38.65
CA PRO A 547 -6.94 -10.86 38.32
C PRO A 547 -5.98 -11.91 38.92
N ARG A 548 -6.38 -12.57 40.02
CA ARG A 548 -5.60 -13.63 40.66
C ARG A 548 -5.45 -14.90 39.82
N PHE A 549 -6.40 -15.18 38.93
CA PHE A 549 -6.45 -16.43 38.16
C PHE A 549 -6.14 -16.23 36.67
N ARG A 550 -6.12 -14.98 36.20
CA ARG A 550 -5.89 -14.59 34.81
C ARG A 550 -4.59 -15.17 34.23
N GLU A 551 -3.49 -15.07 34.97
CA GLU A 551 -2.19 -15.62 34.55
C GLU A 551 -2.23 -17.15 34.33
N SER A 552 -3.00 -17.88 35.14
CA SER A 552 -3.15 -19.33 35.00
C SER A 552 -4.05 -19.71 33.83
N VAL A 553 -5.06 -18.89 33.52
CA VAL A 553 -5.97 -19.12 32.38
C VAL A 553 -5.32 -18.74 31.06
N ASP A 554 -4.60 -17.62 31.00
CA ASP A 554 -3.82 -17.21 29.83
C ASP A 554 -2.77 -18.27 29.48
N LYS A 555 -2.09 -18.83 30.50
CA LYS A 555 -1.15 -19.92 30.33
C LYS A 555 -1.80 -21.21 29.85
N LEU A 556 -3.01 -21.54 30.32
CA LEU A 556 -3.79 -22.66 29.81
C LEU A 556 -4.15 -22.47 28.33
N GLN A 557 -4.52 -21.25 27.94
CA GLN A 557 -4.86 -20.91 26.55
C GLN A 557 -3.67 -21.08 25.61
N GLU A 558 -2.49 -20.62 26.01
CA GLU A 558 -1.25 -20.80 25.25
C GLU A 558 -0.87 -22.28 25.09
N GLN A 559 -1.00 -23.06 26.17
CA GLN A 559 -0.66 -24.49 26.17
C GLN A 559 -1.64 -25.31 25.34
N ILE A 560 -2.94 -25.00 25.37
CA ILE A 560 -3.95 -25.67 24.57
C ILE A 560 -3.80 -25.30 23.09
N GLY A 561 -3.62 -24.02 22.76
CA GLY A 561 -3.42 -23.56 21.37
C GLY A 561 -2.11 -24.06 20.74
N SER A 562 -1.11 -24.42 21.54
CA SER A 562 0.13 -25.07 21.08
C SER A 562 0.07 -26.60 21.09
N TYR A 563 -1.09 -27.20 21.38
CA TYR A 563 -1.31 -28.65 21.52
C TYR A 563 -0.44 -29.32 22.61
N ASP A 564 0.07 -28.56 23.58
CA ASP A 564 0.79 -29.07 24.74
C ASP A 564 -0.17 -29.47 25.86
N PHE A 565 -0.98 -30.51 25.58
CA PHE A 565 -2.03 -30.96 26.48
C PHE A 565 -1.50 -31.48 27.83
N LYS A 566 -0.23 -31.92 27.87
CA LYS A 566 0.37 -32.44 29.10
C LYS A 566 0.69 -31.32 30.08
N ASP A 567 1.26 -30.22 29.60
CA ASP A 567 1.52 -29.05 30.45
C ASP A 567 0.24 -28.29 30.76
N ALA A 568 -0.75 -28.30 29.85
CA ALA A 568 -2.10 -27.80 30.12
C ALA A 568 -2.77 -28.55 31.28
N GLN A 569 -2.70 -29.89 31.35
CA GLN A 569 -3.23 -30.66 32.49
C GLN A 569 -2.60 -30.24 33.82
N ASN A 570 -1.29 -30.00 33.85
CA ASN A 570 -0.58 -29.55 35.05
C ASN A 570 -1.03 -28.16 35.49
N THR A 571 -1.16 -27.22 34.55
CA THR A 571 -1.65 -25.86 34.84
C THR A 571 -3.11 -25.88 35.32
N LEU A 572 -3.95 -26.76 34.74
CA LEU A 572 -5.35 -26.93 35.15
C LEU A 572 -5.46 -27.49 36.57
N MET A 573 -4.61 -28.46 36.95
CA MET A 573 -4.54 -28.98 38.32
C MET A 573 -4.10 -27.92 39.34
N LEU A 574 -3.13 -27.08 38.99
CA LEU A 574 -2.69 -25.98 39.85
C LEU A 574 -3.81 -24.95 40.05
N LEU A 575 -4.54 -24.63 38.97
CA LEU A 575 -5.70 -23.75 39.03
C LEU A 575 -6.82 -24.35 39.90
N ALA A 576 -7.12 -25.65 39.76
CA ALA A 576 -8.16 -26.30 40.54
C ALA A 576 -7.82 -26.34 42.04
N LYS A 577 -6.55 -26.61 42.36
CA LYS A 577 -6.04 -26.56 43.73
C LYS A 577 -6.13 -25.15 44.34
N SER A 578 -5.96 -24.11 43.53
CA SER A 578 -6.10 -22.72 43.99
C SER A 578 -7.55 -22.31 44.26
N LEU A 579 -8.51 -23.03 43.66
CA LEU A 579 -9.96 -22.84 43.80
C LEU A 579 -10.62 -23.85 44.77
N ASP A 580 -9.82 -24.73 45.39
CA ASP A 580 -10.28 -25.83 46.27
C ASP A 580 -11.27 -26.79 45.58
N ILE A 581 -11.10 -27.00 44.27
CA ILE A 581 -11.92 -27.90 43.45
C ILE A 581 -11.18 -29.26 43.34
N PRO A 582 -11.81 -30.38 43.72
CA PRO A 582 -11.19 -31.70 43.58
C PRO A 582 -11.23 -32.16 42.12
N LEU A 583 -10.06 -32.26 41.48
CA LEU A 583 -9.85 -32.96 40.20
C LEU A 583 -9.07 -34.24 40.45
N GLU A 584 -9.51 -35.36 39.88
CA GLU A 584 -8.80 -36.64 40.00
C GLU A 584 -7.54 -36.65 39.12
N ASP A 585 -6.41 -36.96 39.76
CA ASP A 585 -5.10 -37.07 39.12
C ASP A 585 -4.95 -38.48 38.50
N ALA A 586 -5.10 -38.61 37.18
CA ALA A 586 -5.04 -39.89 36.48
C ALA A 586 -3.65 -40.56 36.54
N HIS A 587 -2.62 -39.87 37.03
CA HIS A 587 -1.27 -40.43 37.20
C HIS A 587 -1.02 -41.13 38.54
N ALA A 588 -1.98 -41.18 39.46
CA ALA A 588 -1.86 -41.97 40.69
C ALA A 588 -2.19 -43.49 40.52
N GLY A 589 -2.57 -43.93 39.31
CA GLY A 589 -3.21 -45.24 39.07
C GLY A 589 -2.47 -46.25 38.18
N LYS A 590 -1.17 -46.08 37.89
CA LYS A 590 -0.32 -47.13 37.28
C LYS A 590 1.13 -47.05 37.78
N GLY A 591 1.33 -47.56 39.00
CA GLY A 591 2.64 -48.02 39.48
C GLY A 591 2.85 -49.50 39.16
#